data_AF-A0A973YQG8-F1
#
_entry.id   AF-A0A973YQG8-F1
#
_cell.length_a   1.000
_cell.length_b   1.000
_cell.length_c   1.000
_cell.angle_alpha   90.00
_cell.angle_beta   90.00
_cell.angle_gamma   90.00
#
_symmetry.space_group_name_H-M   'P 1'
#
loop_
_entity.id
_entity.type
_entity.pdbx_description
1 polymer ?
#
loop_
_entity_poly.entity_id
_entity_poly.type
_entity_poly.pdbx_seq_one_letter_code
_entity_poly.pdbx_strand_id
1 'polypeptide(L)'
;MNGRILPFELRGHDEALRLLPWSVNGSLESGERAWIDAHVAGCAECRRARALLEALHAACLEDDMEGDESDASVDAGWRRMRACVQPRAPAPSRWQAWRR
;
A
#
# COMPACT_ATOMS: atom_id res chain seq x y z
N MET A 1 15.81 -11.51 39.09
CA MET A 1 14.74 -11.14 38.13
C MET A 1 14.88 -9.65 37.84
N ASN A 2 15.51 -9.27 36.72
CA ASN A 2 15.60 -7.87 36.31
C ASN A 2 14.57 -7.62 35.20
N GLY A 3 13.39 -7.18 35.60
CA GLY A 3 12.38 -6.70 34.66
C GLY A 3 12.80 -5.35 34.10
N ARG A 4 13.12 -5.29 32.81
CA ARG A 4 13.44 -4.05 32.11
C ARG A 4 12.11 -3.37 31.73
N ILE A 5 11.76 -2.29 32.42
CA ILE A 5 10.57 -1.49 32.11
C ILE A 5 10.86 -0.68 30.84
N LEU A 6 10.16 -0.98 29.74
CA LEU A 6 10.19 -0.15 28.55
C LEU A 6 9.26 1.05 28.77
N PRO A 7 9.74 2.30 28.69
CA PRO A 7 8.91 3.47 28.91
C PRO A 7 7.75 3.52 27.92
N PHE A 8 6.59 3.99 28.40
CA PHE A 8 5.35 4.09 27.63
C PHE A 8 5.50 4.98 26.37
N GLU A 9 6.44 5.93 26.39
CA GLU A 9 6.78 6.80 25.26
C GLU A 9 7.26 6.01 24.02
N LEU A 10 7.94 4.87 24.18
CA LEU A 10 8.32 4.02 23.05
C LEU A 10 7.10 3.45 22.33
N ARG A 11 6.03 3.10 23.06
CA ARG A 11 4.80 2.60 22.42
C ARG A 11 4.08 3.68 21.63
N GLY A 12 4.07 4.93 22.13
CA GLY A 12 3.49 6.06 21.41
C GLY A 12 4.29 6.43 20.17
N HIS A 13 5.62 6.38 20.25
CA HIS A 13 6.50 6.63 19.11
C HIS A 13 6.34 5.59 18.00
N ASP A 14 6.40 4.30 18.35
CA ASP A 14 6.26 3.21 17.38
C ASP A 14 4.88 3.24 16.70
N GLU A 15 3.83 3.52 17.48
CA GLU A 15 2.48 3.66 16.94
C GLU A 15 2.35 4.90 16.05
N ALA A 16 2.99 6.01 16.40
CA ALA A 16 3.03 7.19 15.54
C ALA A 16 3.72 6.89 14.21
N LEU A 17 4.87 6.20 14.23
CA LEU A 17 5.56 5.76 13.02
C LEU A 17 4.69 4.85 12.16
N ARG A 18 3.90 3.95 12.78
CA ARG A 18 2.97 3.05 12.08
C ARG A 18 1.82 3.82 11.39
N LEU A 19 1.35 4.89 12.02
CA LEU A 19 0.21 5.68 11.54
C LEU A 19 0.60 6.81 10.57
N LEU A 20 1.85 7.28 10.60
CA LEU A 20 2.32 8.38 9.75
C LEU A 20 2.08 8.20 8.24
N PRO A 21 2.28 7.02 7.62
CA PRO A 21 1.97 6.83 6.20
C PRO A 21 0.50 7.09 5.88
N TRP A 22 -0.41 6.64 6.74
CA TRP A 22 -1.85 6.87 6.59
C TRP A 22 -2.23 8.34 6.83
N SER A 23 -1.48 9.04 7.70
CA SER A 23 -1.63 10.48 7.90
C SER A 23 -1.29 11.25 6.63
N VAL A 24 -0.14 10.94 6.00
CA VAL A 24 0.31 11.58 4.74
C VAL A 24 -0.65 11.29 3.59
N ASN A 25 -1.13 10.05 3.49
CA ASN A 25 -2.12 9.66 2.48
C ASN A 25 -3.54 10.20 2.76
N GLY A 26 -3.77 10.85 3.91
CA GLY A 26 -5.05 11.46 4.26
C GLY A 26 -6.15 10.48 4.69
N SER A 27 -5.81 9.22 4.97
CA SER A 27 -6.78 8.15 5.24
C SER A 27 -7.09 7.91 6.72
N LEU A 28 -6.45 8.65 7.64
CA LEU A 28 -6.73 8.55 9.08
C LEU A 28 -8.06 9.20 9.46
N GLU A 29 -8.73 8.61 10.44
CA GLU A 29 -9.89 9.20 11.11
C GLU A 29 -9.50 10.45 11.92
N SER A 30 -10.47 11.31 12.23
CA SER A 30 -10.22 12.61 12.87
C SER A 30 -9.55 12.50 14.25
N GLY A 31 -9.89 11.47 15.04
CA GLY A 31 -9.29 11.22 16.34
C GLY A 31 -7.82 10.79 16.25
N GLU A 32 -7.51 9.86 15.35
CA GLU A 32 -6.14 9.39 15.11
C GLU A 32 -5.26 10.51 14.56
N ARG A 33 -5.80 11.32 13.64
CA ARG A 33 -5.09 12.46 13.07
C ARG A 33 -4.71 13.48 14.14
N ALA A 34 -5.64 13.87 15.00
CA ALA A 34 -5.38 14.83 16.07
C ALA A 34 -4.30 14.31 17.05
N TRP A 35 -4.31 13.01 17.35
CA TRP A 35 -3.30 12.38 18.19
C TRP A 35 -1.91 12.40 17.53
N ILE A 36 -1.82 12.05 16.25
CA ILE A 36 -0.56 12.08 15.49
C ILE A 36 0.00 13.49 15.39
N ASP A 37 -0.82 14.48 15.07
CA ASP A 37 -0.37 15.86 14.94
C ASP A 37 0.19 16.38 16.27
N ALA A 38 -0.46 16.05 17.39
CA ALA A 38 0.04 16.38 18.72
C ALA A 38 1.38 15.69 19.04
N HIS A 39 1.53 14.41 18.70
CA HIS A 39 2.79 13.68 18.92
C HIS A 39 3.93 14.23 18.06
N VAL A 40 3.68 14.47 16.77
CA VAL A 40 4.66 15.02 15.82
C VAL A 40 5.12 16.41 16.24
N ALA A 41 4.25 17.24 16.81
CA ALA A 41 4.65 18.53 17.37
C ALA A 41 5.72 18.39 18.47
N GLY A 42 5.65 17.33 19.29
CA GLY A 42 6.61 17.05 20.35
C GLY A 42 7.86 16.27 19.91
N CYS A 43 7.76 15.39 18.92
CA CYS A 43 8.82 14.44 18.57
C CYS A 43 9.59 14.82 17.29
N ALA A 44 10.89 15.16 17.44
CA ALA A 44 11.75 15.54 16.31
C ALA A 44 12.02 14.39 15.32
N GLU A 45 11.97 13.14 15.79
CA GLU A 45 12.13 11.98 14.92
C GLU A 45 10.88 11.74 14.07
N CYS A 46 9.69 11.78 14.67
CA CYS A 46 8.44 11.68 13.90
C CYS A 46 8.25 12.84 12.92
N ARG A 47 8.71 14.07 13.23
CA ARG A 47 8.74 15.17 12.25
C ARG A 47 9.59 14.85 11.03
N ARG A 48 10.79 14.30 11.24
CA ARG A 48 11.68 13.92 10.14
C ARG A 48 11.09 12.78 9.32
N ALA A 49 10.49 11.79 9.97
CA ALA A 49 9.81 10.69 9.29
C ALA A 49 8.63 11.19 8.43
N ARG A 50 7.81 12.10 8.98
CA ARG A 50 6.70 12.73 8.24
C ARG A 50 7.19 13.49 7.01
N ALA A 51 8.22 14.33 7.16
CA ALA A 51 8.77 15.08 6.03
C ALA A 51 9.33 14.17 4.93
N LEU A 52 9.97 13.06 5.31
CA LEU A 52 10.44 12.06 4.35
C LEU A 52 9.27 11.41 3.60
N LEU A 53 8.21 11.03 4.31
CA LEU A 53 7.02 10.43 3.71
C LEU A 53 6.28 11.42 2.78
N GLU A 54 6.18 12.69 3.17
CA GLU A 54 5.59 13.74 2.33
C GLU A 54 6.39 13.93 1.03
N ALA A 55 7.73 13.91 1.11
CA ALA A 55 8.59 13.97 -0.07
C ALA A 55 8.43 12.74 -0.99
N LEU A 56 8.36 11.54 -0.41
CA LEU A 56 8.12 10.31 -1.17
C LEU A 56 6.75 10.32 -1.85
N HIS A 57 5.71 10.74 -1.13
CA HIS A 57 4.35 10.84 -1.67
C HIS A 57 4.29 11.84 -2.84
N ALA A 58 4.98 12.98 -2.72
CA ALA A 58 5.08 13.95 -3.83
C ALA A 58 5.77 13.35 -5.05
N ALA A 59 6.90 12.66 -4.87
CA ALA A 59 7.61 12.01 -5.98
C ALA A 59 6.77 10.94 -6.70
N CYS A 60 5.99 10.14 -5.96
CA CYS A 60 5.08 9.16 -6.57
C CYS A 60 3.98 9.83 -7.41
N LEU A 61 3.43 10.95 -6.95
CA LEU A 61 2.42 11.69 -7.71
C LEU A 61 3.00 12.35 -8.96
N GLU A 62 4.27 12.75 -8.95
CA GLU A 62 4.97 13.28 -10.12
C GLU A 62 5.17 12.19 -11.19
N ASP A 63 5.62 10.99 -10.79
CA ASP A 63 5.78 9.85 -11.70
C ASP A 63 4.46 9.41 -12.35
N ASP A 64 3.36 9.38 -11.58
CA ASP A 64 2.03 9.02 -12.10
C ASP A 64 1.53 9.98 -13.20
N MET A 65 2.05 11.22 -13.23
CA MET A 65 1.68 12.24 -14.21
C MET A 65 2.52 12.19 -15.48
N GLU A 66 3.71 11.58 -15.44
CA GLU A 66 4.63 11.43 -16.58
C GLU A 66 4.40 10.13 -17.36
N GLY A 67 3.65 9.18 -16.79
CA GLY A 67 3.19 7.98 -17.48
C GLY A 67 2.17 8.29 -18.58
N ASP A 68 2.60 8.35 -19.84
CA ASP A 68 1.74 8.22 -21.04
C ASP A 68 1.18 6.78 -21.16
N GLU A 69 0.74 6.19 -20.05
CA GLU A 69 0.00 4.95 -20.01
C GLU A 69 -1.48 5.30 -20.04
N SER A 70 -1.97 5.63 -21.23
CA SER A 70 -3.41 5.71 -21.49
C SER A 70 -4.11 4.49 -20.89
N ASP A 71 -5.21 4.72 -20.18
CA ASP A 71 -6.07 3.70 -19.56
C ASP A 71 -6.43 2.56 -20.55
N ALA A 72 -6.49 2.88 -21.86
CA ALA A 72 -6.70 1.91 -22.93
C ALA A 72 -5.52 0.94 -23.17
N SER A 73 -4.28 1.38 -22.96
CA SER A 73 -3.06 0.56 -23.07
C SER A 73 -2.99 -0.45 -21.92
N VAL A 74 -3.24 0.01 -20.69
CA VAL A 74 -3.28 -0.82 -19.49
C VAL A 74 -4.38 -1.88 -19.60
N ASP A 75 -5.59 -1.51 -20.00
CA ASP A 75 -6.70 -2.46 -20.17
C ASP A 75 -6.45 -3.47 -21.31
N ALA A 76 -5.78 -3.05 -22.39
CA ALA A 76 -5.36 -3.96 -23.46
C ALA A 76 -4.29 -4.96 -22.99
N GLY A 77 -3.30 -4.52 -22.21
CA GLY A 77 -2.30 -5.39 -21.59
C GLY A 77 -2.93 -6.41 -20.65
N TRP A 78 -3.82 -5.95 -19.78
CA TRP A 78 -4.56 -6.77 -18.84
C TRP A 78 -5.46 -7.80 -19.54
N ARG A 79 -6.16 -7.41 -20.61
CA ARG A 79 -6.95 -8.33 -21.46
C ARG A 79 -6.08 -9.44 -22.06
N ARG A 80 -4.90 -9.11 -22.59
CA ARG A 80 -3.97 -10.11 -23.15
C ARG A 80 -3.54 -11.12 -22.09
N MET A 81 -3.14 -10.65 -20.90
CA MET A 81 -2.70 -11.54 -19.84
C MET A 81 -3.84 -12.46 -19.37
N ARG A 82 -5.05 -11.93 -19.16
CA ARG A 82 -6.21 -12.76 -18.76
C ARG A 82 -6.55 -13.81 -19.81
N ALA A 83 -6.41 -13.51 -21.09
CA ALA A 83 -6.66 -14.48 -22.16
C ALA A 83 -5.69 -15.68 -22.10
N CYS A 84 -4.45 -15.47 -21.66
CA CYS A 84 -3.45 -16.54 -21.51
C CYS A 84 -3.64 -17.38 -20.23
N VAL A 85 -4.30 -16.84 -19.20
CA VAL A 85 -4.50 -17.49 -17.89
C VAL A 85 -5.85 -18.22 -17.79
N GLN A 86 -6.78 -17.96 -18.72
CA GLN A 86 -8.06 -18.66 -18.77
C GLN A 86 -7.83 -20.18 -18.96
N PRO A 87 -8.52 -21.03 -18.19
CA PRO A 87 -8.34 -22.47 -18.27
C PRO A 87 -8.67 -22.93 -19.69
N ARG A 88 -7.67 -23.51 -20.36
CA ARG A 88 -7.88 -24.12 -21.68
C ARG A 88 -8.89 -25.25 -21.50
N ALA A 89 -10.00 -25.19 -22.24
CA ALA A 89 -11.03 -26.21 -22.19
C ALA A 89 -10.36 -27.60 -22.34
N PRO A 90 -10.69 -28.57 -21.48
CA PRO A 90 -10.10 -29.89 -21.57
C PRO A 90 -10.39 -30.44 -22.97
N ALA A 91 -9.34 -30.85 -23.67
CA ALA A 91 -9.49 -31.48 -24.98
C ALA A 91 -10.46 -32.67 -24.83
N PRO A 92 -11.39 -32.88 -25.78
CA PRO A 92 -12.34 -33.98 -25.69
C PRO A 92 -11.56 -35.28 -25.50
N SER A 93 -11.90 -36.02 -24.44
CA SER A 93 -11.18 -37.25 -24.14
C SER A 93 -11.45 -38.27 -25.25
N ARG A 94 -10.39 -38.96 -25.69
CA ARG A 94 -10.48 -39.98 -26.74
C ARG A 94 -11.49 -41.09 -26.41
N TRP A 95 -11.87 -41.25 -25.14
CA TRP A 95 -12.81 -42.25 -24.64
C TRP A 95 -14.28 -41.97 -24.97
N GLN A 96 -14.66 -40.72 -25.28
CA GLN A 96 -16.04 -40.38 -25.68
C GLN A 96 -16.31 -40.65 -27.17
N ALA A 97 -15.28 -40.77 -28.00
CA ALA A 97 -15.41 -41.07 -29.43
C ALA A 97 -15.81 -42.54 -29.72
N TRP A 98 -15.67 -43.44 -28.74
CA TRP A 98 -15.91 -44.89 -28.90
C TRP A 98 -17.32 -45.32 -28.40
N ARG A 99 -18.18 -44.36 -28.04
CA ARG A 99 -19.56 -44.61 -27.57
C ARG A 99 -20.64 -44.22 -28.59
N ARG A 100 -20.27 -44.01 -29.85
CA ARG A 100 -21.21 -43.86 -30.98
C ARG A 100 -21.09 -45.05 -31.91
#